data_AF-A0A6A5VUD9-F1
#
_entry.id   AF-A0A6A5VUD9-F1
#
_cell.length_a   1.000
_cell.length_b   1.000
_cell.length_c   1.000
_cell.angle_alpha   90.00
_cell.angle_beta   90.00
_cell.angle_gamma   90.00
#
_symmetry.space_group_name_H-M   'P 1'
#
loop_
_entity.id
_entity.type
_entity.pdbx_description
1 polymer ?
#
loop_
_entity_poly.entity_id
_entity_poly.type
_entity_poly.pdbx_seq_one_letter_code
_entity_poly.pdbx_strand_id
1 'polypeptide(L)'
;MPQSENIQIAAIEDPDVSETFQLIPKSFGQDAPFMNAYYLNHETPEGLAQGAKRFLAWKQSSAQSTFLKAVSTLDGGEKIIGMAIWTYMNKQPPQNLEEAEGKDEIQ
;
A
#
# COMPACT_ATOMS: atom_id res chain seq x y z
N MET A 1 16.59 25.73 18.91
CA MET A 1 15.53 25.73 17.87
C MET A 1 15.16 24.28 17.65
N PRO A 2 13.87 23.89 17.59
CA PRO A 2 13.54 22.52 17.21
C PRO A 2 14.12 22.27 15.81
N GLN A 3 14.84 21.16 15.66
CA GLN A 3 15.38 20.74 14.38
C GLN A 3 14.20 20.57 13.43
N SER A 4 14.15 21.35 12.35
CA SER A 4 13.08 21.29 11.37
C SER A 4 13.05 19.89 10.76
N GLU A 5 11.95 19.17 10.96
CA GLU A 5 11.73 17.84 10.39
C GLU A 5 11.89 17.93 8.86
N ASN A 6 12.86 17.18 8.32
CA ASN A 6 13.04 17.07 6.89
C ASN A 6 12.22 15.86 6.41
N ILE A 7 11.14 16.15 5.66
CA ILE A 7 10.32 15.12 5.03
C ILE A 7 10.69 15.05 3.55
N GLN A 8 11.10 13.87 3.12
CA GLN A 8 11.45 13.58 1.73
C GLN A 8 10.43 12.61 1.11
N ILE A 9 10.14 12.80 -0.17
CA ILE A 9 9.30 11.88 -0.94
C ILE A 9 10.19 11.08 -1.88
N ALA A 10 10.04 9.76 -1.87
CA ALA A 10 10.79 8.83 -2.71
C ALA A 10 9.87 7.74 -3.26
N ALA A 11 10.35 7.00 -4.26
CA ALA A 11 9.69 5.77 -4.68
C ALA A 11 9.74 4.73 -3.54
N ILE A 12 8.69 3.92 -3.42
CA ILE A 12 8.76 2.69 -2.62
C ILE A 12 9.62 1.70 -3.39
N GLU A 13 10.72 1.23 -2.81
CA GLU A 13 11.49 0.12 -3.37
C GLU A 13 10.98 -1.21 -2.79
N ASP A 14 11.27 -2.32 -3.47
CA ASP A 14 10.81 -3.65 -3.04
C ASP A 14 11.17 -4.00 -1.59
N PRO A 15 12.38 -3.66 -1.06
CA PRO A 15 12.72 -3.87 0.34
C PRO A 15 11.86 -3.05 1.33
N ASP A 16 11.33 -1.91 0.91
CA ASP A 16 10.54 -1.01 1.76
C ASP A 16 9.08 -1.45 1.88
N VAL A 17 8.62 -2.38 1.04
CA VAL A 17 7.20 -2.76 0.92
C VAL A 17 6.64 -3.24 2.25
N SER A 18 7.38 -4.07 2.98
CA SER A 18 6.91 -4.61 4.26
C SER A 18 6.70 -3.51 5.30
N GLU A 19 7.67 -2.61 5.47
CA GLU A 19 7.56 -1.49 6.40
C GLU A 19 6.45 -0.52 5.97
N THR A 20 6.38 -0.21 4.68
CA THR A 20 5.37 0.70 4.13
C THR A 20 3.97 0.14 4.29
N PHE A 21 3.76 -1.16 4.07
CA PHE A 21 2.45 -1.80 4.21
C PHE A 21 1.93 -1.71 5.65
N GLN A 22 2.80 -1.72 6.67
CA GLN A 22 2.38 -1.54 8.06
C GLN A 22 1.76 -0.18 8.36
N LEU A 23 1.95 0.83 7.50
CA LEU A 23 1.29 2.13 7.66
C LEU A 23 -0.21 2.02 7.38
N ILE A 24 -0.61 1.18 6.42
CA ILE A 24 -2.01 1.02 6.03
C ILE A 24 -2.92 0.66 7.22
N PRO A 25 -2.68 -0.44 7.97
CA PRO A 25 -3.52 -0.78 9.11
C PRO A 25 -3.41 0.26 10.25
N LYS A 26 -2.26 0.92 10.40
CA LYS A 26 -2.09 2.02 11.38
C LYS A 26 -2.89 3.27 11.01
N SER A 27 -3.07 3.54 9.72
CA SER A 27 -3.79 4.72 9.22
C SER A 27 -5.30 4.52 9.19
N PHE A 28 -5.78 3.32 8.84
CA PHE A 28 -7.20 3.05 8.67
C PHE A 28 -7.84 2.28 9.84
N GLY A 29 -7.05 1.54 10.62
CA GLY A 29 -7.57 0.64 11.65
C GLY A 29 -8.64 -0.30 11.09
N GLN A 30 -9.68 -0.55 11.89
CA GLN A 30 -10.85 -1.33 11.46
C GLN A 30 -11.99 -0.48 10.89
N ASP A 31 -11.82 0.84 10.80
CA ASP A 31 -12.89 1.78 10.44
C ASP A 31 -13.08 1.95 8.93
N ALA A 32 -12.26 1.27 8.12
CA ALA A 32 -12.39 1.25 6.67
C ALA A 32 -12.93 -0.12 6.18
N PRO A 33 -14.23 -0.23 5.83
CA PRO A 33 -14.81 -1.48 5.35
C PRO A 33 -14.06 -2.11 4.17
N PHE A 34 -13.52 -1.27 3.28
CA PHE A 34 -12.69 -1.71 2.17
C PHE A 34 -11.42 -2.43 2.63
N MET A 35 -10.76 -1.93 3.68
CA MET A 35 -9.54 -2.53 4.22
C MET A 35 -9.80 -3.89 4.85
N ASN A 36 -10.89 -4.01 5.60
CA ASN A 36 -11.31 -5.27 6.21
C ASN A 36 -11.65 -6.35 5.15
N ALA A 37 -12.21 -5.93 4.00
CA ALA A 37 -12.54 -6.84 2.91
C ALA A 37 -11.32 -7.28 2.09
N TYR A 38 -10.40 -6.35 1.79
CA TYR A 38 -9.25 -6.62 0.92
C TYR A 38 -8.03 -7.18 1.66
N TYR A 39 -7.86 -6.88 2.93
CA TYR A 39 -6.72 -7.27 3.73
C TYR A 39 -7.21 -7.90 5.04
N LEU A 40 -7.62 -9.16 4.95
CA LEU A 40 -8.12 -9.92 6.11
C LEU A 40 -7.04 -10.00 7.19
N ASN A 41 -7.45 -9.82 8.45
CA ASN A 41 -6.58 -9.93 9.62
C ASN A 41 -5.31 -9.05 9.54
N HIS A 42 -5.37 -7.89 8.90
CA HIS A 42 -4.22 -6.99 8.68
C HIS A 42 -3.59 -6.42 9.97
N GLU A 43 -4.11 -6.77 11.14
CA GLU A 43 -3.55 -6.45 12.46
C GLU A 43 -2.68 -7.59 13.02
N THR A 44 -2.76 -8.81 12.47
CA THR A 44 -1.91 -9.94 12.89
C THR A 44 -0.61 -9.99 12.09
N PRO A 45 0.47 -10.58 12.62
CA PRO A 45 1.71 -10.79 11.87
C PRO A 45 1.50 -11.53 10.54
N GLU A 46 0.61 -12.52 10.51
CA GLU A 46 0.31 -13.31 9.31
C GLU A 46 -0.45 -12.47 8.26
N GLY A 47 -1.45 -11.69 8.69
CA GLY A 47 -2.19 -10.81 7.79
C GLY A 47 -1.34 -9.65 7.25
N LEU A 48 -0.43 -9.11 8.08
CA LEU A 48 0.57 -8.14 7.62
C LEU A 48 1.49 -8.73 6.55
N ALA A 49 1.98 -9.96 6.74
CA ALA A 49 2.84 -10.63 5.78
C ALA A 49 2.10 -10.93 4.47
N GLN A 50 0.85 -11.41 4.55
CA GLN A 50 0.01 -11.65 3.39
C GLN A 50 -0.30 -10.35 2.63
N GLY A 51 -0.65 -9.29 3.36
CA GLY A 51 -0.93 -7.99 2.80
C GLY A 51 0.28 -7.36 2.12
N ALA A 52 1.46 -7.44 2.75
CA ALA A 52 2.72 -7.00 2.14
C ALA A 52 3.05 -7.78 0.85
N LYS A 53 2.82 -9.11 0.83
CA LYS A 53 3.00 -9.92 -0.39
C LYS A 53 2.06 -9.47 -1.51
N ARG A 54 0.79 -9.20 -1.21
CA ARG A 54 -0.19 -8.70 -2.19
C ARG A 54 0.17 -7.30 -2.68
N PHE A 55 0.62 -6.44 -1.76
CA PHE A 55 1.06 -5.08 -2.07
C PHE A 55 2.28 -5.06 -3.00
N LEU A 56 3.26 -5.94 -2.74
CA LEU A 56 4.42 -6.14 -3.63
C LEU A 56 3.99 -6.61 -5.02
N ALA A 57 3.11 -7.61 -5.09
CA ALA A 57 2.60 -8.12 -6.37
C ALA A 57 1.88 -7.02 -7.17
N TRP A 58 1.09 -6.17 -6.51
CA TRP A 58 0.45 -5.02 -7.14
C TRP A 58 1.49 -4.01 -7.67
N LYS A 59 2.48 -3.63 -6.85
CA LYS A 59 3.56 -2.72 -7.27
C LYS A 59 4.30 -3.23 -8.50
N GLN A 60 4.63 -4.52 -8.53
CA GLN A 60 5.41 -5.11 -9.63
C GLN A 60 4.61 -5.31 -10.92
N SER A 61 3.29 -5.52 -10.81
CA SER A 61 2.42 -5.76 -11.98
C SER A 61 1.79 -4.49 -12.56
N SER A 62 1.75 -3.39 -11.80
CA SER A 62 1.05 -2.17 -12.20
C SER A 62 1.97 -1.14 -12.83
N ALA A 63 2.20 -1.27 -14.14
CA ALA A 63 2.99 -0.31 -14.93
C ALA A 63 2.37 1.10 -14.99
N GLN A 64 1.10 1.26 -14.63
CA GLN A 64 0.38 2.54 -14.64
C GLN A 64 0.23 3.17 -13.26
N SER A 65 0.83 2.56 -12.24
CA SER A 65 0.81 3.05 -10.88
C SER A 65 2.19 3.56 -10.46
N THR A 66 2.20 4.67 -9.73
CA THR A 66 3.38 5.19 -9.04
C THR A 66 3.19 5.03 -7.54
N PHE A 67 4.15 4.37 -6.89
CA PHE A 67 4.14 4.05 -5.47
C PHE A 67 5.19 4.90 -4.76
N LEU A 68 4.73 5.77 -3.86
CA LEU A 68 5.57 6.76 -3.18
C LEU A 68 5.54 6.55 -1.67
N LYS A 69 6.68 6.81 -1.03
CA LYS A 69 6.85 6.86 0.43
C LYS A 69 7.27 8.26 0.86
N ALA A 70 6.81 8.66 2.04
CA ALA A 70 7.33 9.82 2.76
C ALA A 70 8.28 9.33 3.85
N VAL A 71 9.51 9.84 3.84
CA VAL A 71 10.56 9.50 4.81
C VAL A 71 10.87 10.74 5.63
N SER A 72 10.82 10.61 6.95
CA SER A 72 11.29 11.64 7.88
C SER A 72 12.65 11.23 8.44
N THR A 73 13.55 12.20 8.57
CA THR A 73 14.81 12.04 9.29
C THR A 73 14.67 12.69 10.66
N LEU A 74 14.54 11.87 11.70
CA LEU A 74 14.42 12.32 13.09
C LEU A 74 15.50 11.61 13.92
N ASP A 75 16.20 12.36 14.76
CA ASP A 75 17.23 11.85 15.68
C ASP A 75 18.33 10.97 15.03
N GLY A 76 18.61 11.19 13.74
CA GLY A 76 19.64 10.45 12.99
C GLY A 76 19.18 9.12 12.39
N GLY A 77 17.89 8.77 12.49
CA GLY A 77 17.28 7.63 11.82
C GLY A 77 16.29 8.05 10.72
N GLU A 78 16.25 7.29 9.63
CA GLU A 78 15.20 7.40 8.61
C GLU A 78 13.99 6.56 9.04
N LYS A 79 12.79 7.12 8.88
CA LYS A 79 11.54 6.43 9.16
C LYS A 79 10.52 6.71 8.08
N ILE A 80 9.86 5.66 7.59
CA ILE A 80 8.73 5.83 6.68
C ILE A 80 7.51 6.28 7.48
N ILE A 81 6.96 7.45 7.15
CA ILE A 81 5.86 8.10 7.89
C ILE A 81 4.57 8.21 7.07
N GLY A 82 4.62 7.89 5.78
CA GLY A 82 3.45 7.98 4.91
C GLY A 82 3.69 7.29 3.57
N MET A 83 2.60 7.08 2.85
CA MET A 83 2.64 6.53 1.50
C MET A 83 1.55 7.15 0.62
N ALA A 84 1.78 7.16 -0.68
CA ALA A 84 0.80 7.55 -1.67
C ALA A 84 0.91 6.66 -2.90
N ILE A 85 -0.25 6.32 -3.49
CA ILE A 85 -0.31 5.52 -4.70
C ILE A 85 -1.18 6.27 -5.69
N TRP A 86 -0.62 6.50 -6.88
CA TRP A 86 -1.29 7.19 -7.96
C TRP A 86 -1.41 6.24 -9.13
N THR A 87 -2.64 5.95 -9.56
CA THR A 87 -2.91 5.03 -10.67
C THR A 87 -3.58 5.77 -11.80
N TYR A 88 -3.01 5.69 -13.01
CA TYR A 88 -3.66 6.23 -14.20
C TYR A 88 -4.74 5.26 -14.69
N MET A 89 -6.00 5.54 -14.31
CA MET A 89 -7.17 4.77 -14.74
C MET A 89 -7.55 5.15 -16.18
N ASN A 90 -7.00 4.45 -17.16
CA ASN A 90 -7.21 4.75 -18.57
C ASN A 90 -8.32 3.92 -19.26
N LYS A 91 -8.92 2.99 -18.52
CA LYS A 91 -10.08 2.21 -18.93
C LYS A 91 -11.25 2.51 -17.99
N GLN A 92 -12.47 2.44 -18.51
CA GLN A 92 -13.64 2.49 -17.65
C GLN A 92 -13.60 1.32 -16.66
N PRO A 93 -13.88 1.56 -15.38
CA PRO A 93 -14.03 0.48 -14.42
C PRO A 93 -15.20 -0.43 -14.86
N PRO A 94 -15.13 -1.73 -14.54
CA PRO A 94 -16.25 -2.66 -14.73
C PRO A 94 -17.55 -2.07 -14.16
N GLN A 95 -18.67 -2.24 -14.86
CA GLN A 95 -19.95 -1.70 -14.39
C GLN A 95 -20.65 -2.62 -13.38
N ASN A 96 -20.21 -3.88 -13.32
CA ASN A 96 -20.71 -4.89 -12.39
C ASN A 96 -19.54 -5.78 -11.89
N LEU A 97 -19.80 -6.56 -10.84
CA LEU A 97 -18.80 -7.44 -10.22
C LEU A 97 -18.39 -8.60 -11.14
N GLU A 98 -19.32 -9.12 -11.94
CA GLU A 98 -19.10 -10.22 -12.89
C GLU A 98 -18.05 -9.85 -13.96
N GLU A 99 -18.01 -8.60 -14.39
CA GLU A 99 -17.00 -8.04 -15.29
C GLU A 99 -15.65 -7.79 -14.59
N ALA A 100 -15.65 -7.57 -13.27
CA ALA A 100 -14.46 -7.24 -12.49
C ALA A 100 -13.64 -8.47 -12.08
N GLU A 101 -14.31 -9.62 -11.87
CA GLU A 101 -13.66 -10.83 -11.35
C GLU A 101 -12.89 -11.62 -12.40
N GLY A 102 -13.10 -11.35 -13.70
CA GLY A 102 -12.41 -12.07 -14.78
C GLY A 102 -12.83 -13.55 -14.85
N LYS A 103 -12.99 -14.09 -16.05
CA LYS A 103 -13.41 -15.49 -16.27
C LYS A 103 -12.30 -16.51 -16.00
N ASP A 104 -11.43 -16.27 -15.03
CA ASP A 104 -10.29 -17.13 -14.72
C ASP A 104 -10.38 -17.68 -13.30
N GLU A 105 -11.52 -18.26 -12.94
CA GLU A 105 -11.56 -19.32 -11.92
C GLU A 105 -12.47 -20.47 -12.39
N ILE A 106 -11.93 -21.68 -12.26
CA ILE A 106 -12.51 -23.03 -12.48
C ILE A 106 -12.37 -23.58 -13.91
N GLN A 107 -11.19 -24.17 -14.19
CA GLN A 107 -11.09 -25.43 -14.91
C GLN A 107 -10.50 -26.49 -13.99
#